data_AF-A0AAW2KZR8-F1
#
_entry.id   AF-A0AAW2KZR8-F1
#
_cell.length_a   1.000
_cell.length_b   1.000
_cell.length_c   1.000
_cell.angle_alpha   90.00
_cell.angle_beta   90.00
_cell.angle_gamma   90.00
#
_symmetry.space_group_name_H-M   'P 1'
#
loop_
_entity.id
_entity.type
_entity.pdbx_description
1 polymer ?
#
loop_
_entity_poly.entity_id
_entity_poly.type
_entity_poly.pdbx_seq_one_letter_code
_entity_poly.pdbx_strand_id
1 'polypeptide(L)'
;DKYLQKVHFSRHAIPMPKFMQIDDLEGAKGAGDLFGYPLMVKSKRLAYDGRGNAVAKNEDEIPMAVNALGGYSRGLYVEKWAPFVKELSVIVARGRDNSMLCYPVVETIHRENICHIVKSPANVSWKVLKLATDVAYKAVSSLEGAGIFAVELFLTADGQVLLNEVAPRPHNSGHHTIESCFTSQFEQHLRAVVGLPLGDPSIKSPAIMYNILGEDEGEPGFLLANQLISRALRIPGASVHWYDKPEMRKQRKMGHITLVGPSMGIIEARLKSMLREETEDDQPPAAPRVGIIMGSDSDLPVMKDAAKILREFNVPAEVRIVSAHRTPEMMFSYASSARERGIQVIIAGAGGAAHLPGMVAALTPLPVIGVPVRASTLDGLDSLLSIVQMPRGVPVATVAINNATNAGLLAVRLLGISDIDLQARMAQYQEDRRDEVLVKDDKLEKHGWEDYLNS
;
A
#
# COMPACT_ATOMS: atom_id res chain seq x y z
N ASP A 1 21.24 -17.22 -17.56
CA ASP A 1 21.97 -17.97 -16.53
C ASP A 1 22.00 -17.11 -15.26
N LYS A 2 21.43 -17.57 -14.15
CA LYS A 2 21.26 -16.80 -12.92
C LYS A 2 22.58 -16.51 -12.20
N TYR A 3 23.55 -17.43 -12.27
CA TYR A 3 24.86 -17.20 -11.66
C TYR A 3 25.65 -16.14 -12.43
N LEU A 4 25.66 -16.20 -13.77
CA LEU A 4 26.31 -15.15 -14.58
C LEU A 4 25.66 -13.77 -14.37
N GLN A 5 24.35 -13.73 -14.17
CA GLN A 5 23.64 -12.50 -13.81
C GLN A 5 24.16 -11.93 -12.47
N LYS A 6 24.36 -12.77 -11.44
CA LYS A 6 24.95 -12.33 -10.16
C LYS A 6 26.40 -11.85 -10.32
N VAL A 7 27.22 -12.56 -11.10
CA VAL A 7 28.59 -12.15 -11.41
C VAL A 7 28.61 -10.76 -12.07
N HIS A 8 27.73 -10.53 -13.05
CA HIS A 8 27.60 -9.23 -13.72
C HIS A 8 27.26 -8.11 -12.74
N PHE A 9 26.24 -8.29 -11.91
CA PHE A 9 25.82 -7.27 -10.96
C PHE A 9 26.83 -7.04 -9.83
N SER A 10 27.58 -8.08 -9.41
CA SER A 10 28.67 -7.95 -8.45
C SER A 10 29.78 -7.03 -8.97
N ARG A 11 30.16 -7.17 -10.26
CA ARG A 11 31.14 -6.29 -10.92
C ARG A 11 30.70 -4.82 -10.98
N HIS A 12 29.39 -4.56 -10.94
CA HIS A 12 28.81 -3.22 -10.94
C HIS A 12 28.47 -2.71 -9.52
N ALA A 13 28.92 -3.42 -8.48
CA ALA A 13 28.67 -3.09 -7.08
C ALA A 13 27.17 -2.87 -6.79
N ILE A 14 26.32 -3.76 -7.32
CA ILE A 14 24.90 -3.83 -6.94
C ILE A 14 24.81 -4.62 -5.63
N PRO A 15 24.12 -4.13 -4.59
CA PRO A 15 24.00 -4.84 -3.33
C PRO A 15 23.20 -6.14 -3.52
N MET A 16 23.72 -7.27 -3.02
CA MET A 16 23.08 -8.58 -3.10
C MET A 16 23.62 -9.51 -2.00
N PRO A 17 22.92 -10.63 -1.71
CA PRO A 17 23.48 -11.67 -0.87
C PRO A 17 24.80 -12.21 -1.46
N LYS A 18 25.76 -12.56 -0.60
CA LYS A 18 26.98 -13.25 -1.03
C LYS A 18 26.62 -14.54 -1.77
N PHE A 19 27.35 -14.87 -2.81
CA PHE A 19 27.05 -16.03 -3.64
C PHE A 19 28.33 -16.72 -4.11
N MET A 20 28.24 -18.02 -4.39
CA MET A 20 29.35 -18.86 -4.83
C MET A 20 28.83 -19.97 -5.75
N GLN A 21 29.57 -20.31 -6.79
CA GLN A 21 29.29 -21.48 -7.62
C GLN A 21 29.70 -22.75 -6.86
N ILE A 22 28.90 -23.81 -6.98
CA ILE A 22 29.19 -25.11 -6.37
C ILE A 22 29.11 -26.19 -7.46
N ASP A 23 30.19 -26.95 -7.61
CA ASP A 23 30.32 -27.98 -8.65
C ASP A 23 30.37 -29.40 -8.04
N ASP A 24 30.58 -29.51 -6.73
CA ASP A 24 30.59 -30.75 -5.97
C ASP A 24 30.23 -30.51 -4.48
N LEU A 25 30.21 -31.60 -3.70
CA LEU A 25 29.86 -31.57 -2.27
C LEU A 25 30.88 -30.79 -1.43
N GLU A 26 32.17 -30.91 -1.73
CA GLU A 26 33.22 -30.19 -1.00
C GLU A 26 33.10 -28.68 -1.21
N GLY A 27 32.83 -28.23 -2.44
CA GLY A 27 32.54 -26.83 -2.73
C GLY A 27 31.28 -26.32 -2.02
N ALA A 28 30.25 -27.15 -1.91
CA ALA A 28 29.04 -26.80 -1.17
C ALA A 28 29.29 -26.69 0.36
N LYS A 29 30.09 -27.59 0.93
CA LYS A 29 30.53 -27.53 2.34
C LYS A 29 31.38 -26.29 2.61
N GLY A 30 32.36 -26.01 1.76
CA GLY A 30 33.19 -24.81 1.88
C GLY A 30 32.39 -23.51 1.77
N ALA A 31 31.30 -23.49 0.99
CA ALA A 31 30.38 -22.37 1.00
C ALA A 31 29.62 -22.23 2.32
N GLY A 32 29.27 -23.34 2.97
CA GLY A 32 28.71 -23.38 4.32
C GLY A 32 29.65 -22.78 5.36
N ASP A 33 30.93 -23.12 5.31
CA ASP A 33 31.97 -22.56 6.19
C ASP A 33 32.13 -21.05 6.00
N LEU A 34 32.04 -20.57 4.76
CA LEU A 34 32.23 -19.15 4.41
C LEU A 34 31.00 -18.28 4.69
N PHE A 35 29.79 -18.79 4.45
CA PHE A 35 28.56 -18.00 4.51
C PHE A 35 27.77 -18.23 5.79
N GLY A 36 27.99 -19.36 6.46
CA GLY A 36 27.13 -19.91 7.50
C GLY A 36 25.86 -20.51 6.91
N TYR A 37 25.16 -21.29 7.74
CA TYR A 37 23.86 -21.85 7.42
C TYR A 37 22.71 -20.99 7.99
N PRO A 38 21.51 -21.02 7.39
CA PRO A 38 21.14 -21.80 6.20
C PRO A 38 21.77 -21.29 4.91
N LEU A 39 21.92 -22.18 3.93
CA LEU A 39 22.30 -21.86 2.55
C LEU A 39 21.09 -21.96 1.62
N MET A 40 21.00 -21.03 0.66
CA MET A 40 20.04 -21.10 -0.42
C MET A 40 20.72 -21.67 -1.67
N VAL A 41 20.47 -22.94 -1.99
CA VAL A 41 20.96 -23.61 -3.19
C VAL A 41 20.04 -23.27 -4.37
N LYS A 42 20.60 -22.82 -5.48
CA LYS A 42 19.85 -22.40 -6.66
C LYS A 42 20.39 -23.01 -7.95
N SER A 43 19.48 -23.33 -8.86
CA SER A 43 19.79 -23.76 -10.23
C SER A 43 20.16 -22.56 -11.10
N LYS A 44 21.22 -22.70 -11.90
CA LYS A 44 21.68 -21.62 -12.80
C LYS A 44 20.70 -21.34 -13.95
N ARG A 45 19.91 -22.33 -14.35
CA ARG A 45 19.04 -22.26 -15.55
C ARG A 45 17.67 -22.86 -15.25
N LEU A 46 16.67 -22.45 -16.04
CA LEU A 46 15.28 -22.95 -15.97
C LEU A 46 14.60 -22.82 -14.59
N ALA A 47 15.11 -21.94 -13.72
CA ALA A 47 14.52 -21.64 -12.42
C ALA A 47 13.49 -20.51 -12.54
N TYR A 48 12.26 -20.74 -12.08
CA TYR A 48 11.14 -19.79 -12.13
C TYR A 48 10.11 -20.11 -11.03
N ASP A 49 9.40 -19.11 -10.51
CA ASP A 49 8.34 -19.29 -9.50
C ASP A 49 8.74 -20.23 -8.35
N GLY A 50 9.92 -20.01 -7.78
CA GLY A 50 10.47 -20.84 -6.71
C GLY A 50 11.09 -22.18 -7.14
N ARG A 51 10.74 -22.68 -8.33
CA ARG A 51 11.39 -23.87 -8.89
C ARG A 51 12.84 -23.57 -9.17
N GLY A 52 13.71 -24.51 -8.80
CA GLY A 52 15.15 -24.33 -8.90
C GLY A 52 15.79 -23.77 -7.63
N ASN A 53 15.06 -23.61 -6.52
CA ASN A 53 15.59 -23.21 -5.22
C ASN A 53 15.42 -24.35 -4.19
N ALA A 54 16.42 -24.57 -3.35
CA ALA A 54 16.36 -25.51 -2.23
C ALA A 54 17.16 -24.95 -1.04
N VAL A 55 16.68 -25.17 0.18
CA VAL A 55 17.34 -24.68 1.40
C VAL A 55 18.08 -25.82 2.07
N ALA A 56 19.34 -25.61 2.42
CA ALA A 56 20.11 -26.49 3.29
C ALA A 56 20.32 -25.79 4.64
N LYS A 57 19.70 -26.28 5.72
CA LYS A 57 19.76 -25.60 7.04
C LYS A 57 21.02 -25.90 7.83
N ASN A 58 21.76 -26.93 7.42
CA ASN A 58 23.01 -27.39 7.99
C ASN A 58 23.76 -28.17 6.90
N GLU A 59 24.97 -28.65 7.23
CA GLU A 59 25.82 -29.40 6.32
C GLU A 59 25.17 -30.71 5.84
N ASP A 60 24.51 -31.43 6.76
CA ASP A 60 23.90 -32.73 6.48
C ASP A 60 22.73 -32.64 5.48
N GLU A 61 22.09 -31.47 5.36
CA GLU A 61 20.99 -31.22 4.44
C GLU A 61 21.46 -30.84 3.01
N ILE A 62 22.75 -30.58 2.77
CA ILE A 62 23.28 -30.20 1.45
C ILE A 62 22.97 -31.26 0.38
N PRO A 63 23.26 -32.57 0.58
CA PRO A 63 23.00 -33.58 -0.44
C PRO A 63 21.52 -33.64 -0.83
N MET A 64 20.62 -33.48 0.15
CA MET A 64 19.18 -33.47 -0.09
C MET A 64 18.76 -32.25 -0.93
N ALA A 65 19.25 -31.05 -0.59
CA ALA A 65 18.95 -29.83 -1.33
C ALA A 65 19.46 -29.89 -2.78
N VAL A 66 20.67 -30.43 -2.99
CA VAL A 66 21.26 -30.61 -4.33
C VAL A 66 20.51 -31.65 -5.15
N ASN A 67 20.12 -32.78 -4.53
CA ASN A 67 19.37 -33.83 -5.20
C ASN A 67 17.97 -33.35 -5.63
N ALA A 68 17.31 -32.52 -4.80
CA ALA A 68 16.03 -31.89 -5.15
C ALA A 68 16.12 -31.00 -6.41
N LEU A 69 17.32 -30.51 -6.74
CA LEU A 69 17.59 -29.70 -7.94
C LEU A 69 18.18 -30.50 -9.11
N GLY A 70 18.27 -31.83 -8.97
CA GLY A 70 18.76 -32.74 -10.02
C GLY A 70 20.28 -32.87 -10.09
N GLY A 71 21.00 -32.48 -9.04
CA GLY A 71 22.44 -32.69 -8.90
C GLY A 71 23.33 -31.60 -9.51
N TYR A 72 24.64 -31.66 -9.21
CA TYR A 72 25.63 -30.66 -9.64
C TYR A 72 25.76 -30.52 -11.17
N SER A 73 25.53 -31.61 -11.92
CA SER A 73 25.57 -31.60 -13.39
C SER A 73 24.55 -30.66 -14.03
N ARG A 74 23.52 -30.23 -13.29
CA ARG A 74 22.54 -29.21 -13.72
C ARG A 74 23.06 -27.78 -13.61
N GLY A 75 24.24 -27.59 -13.02
CA GLY A 75 24.84 -26.29 -12.76
C GLY A 75 24.14 -25.58 -11.61
N LEU A 76 24.75 -25.63 -10.43
CA LEU A 76 24.22 -25.05 -9.20
C LEU A 76 25.11 -23.92 -8.69
N TYR A 77 24.53 -23.08 -7.85
CA TYR A 77 25.25 -22.08 -7.08
C TYR A 77 24.51 -21.89 -5.75
N VAL A 78 25.17 -21.32 -4.75
CA VAL A 78 24.58 -21.01 -3.46
C VAL A 78 24.61 -19.52 -3.20
N GLU A 79 23.60 -19.05 -2.47
CA GLU A 79 23.54 -17.72 -1.89
C GLU A 79 23.52 -17.83 -0.37
N LYS A 80 24.24 -16.93 0.30
CA LYS A 80 24.07 -16.70 1.73
C LYS A 80 22.61 -16.35 1.99
N TRP A 81 22.03 -16.97 3.02
CA TRP A 81 20.67 -16.64 3.42
C TRP A 81 20.52 -15.16 3.77
N ALA A 82 19.54 -14.51 3.16
CA ALA A 82 19.20 -13.13 3.43
C ALA A 82 18.03 -13.09 4.44
N PRO A 83 18.23 -12.58 5.68
CA PRO A 83 17.16 -12.43 6.65
C PRO A 83 16.29 -11.20 6.32
N PHE A 84 15.47 -11.34 5.28
CA PHE A 84 14.58 -10.27 4.83
C PHE A 84 13.29 -10.23 5.65
N VAL A 85 12.73 -9.03 5.81
CA VAL A 85 11.42 -8.78 6.44
C VAL A 85 10.31 -8.53 5.42
N LYS A 86 10.67 -8.10 4.20
CA LYS A 86 9.76 -7.93 3.07
C LYS A 86 10.48 -8.27 1.76
N GLU A 87 9.72 -8.77 0.80
CA GLU A 87 10.14 -8.87 -0.59
C GLU A 87 9.53 -7.69 -1.36
N LEU A 88 10.38 -6.99 -2.10
CA LEU A 88 10.01 -5.83 -2.88
C LEU A 88 10.27 -6.11 -4.36
N SER A 89 9.58 -5.40 -5.23
CA SER A 89 9.89 -5.43 -6.66
C SER A 89 9.76 -4.04 -7.27
N VAL A 90 10.58 -3.77 -8.28
CA VAL A 90 10.53 -2.57 -9.11
C VAL A 90 10.55 -3.00 -10.56
N ILE A 91 9.55 -2.55 -11.33
CA ILE A 91 9.57 -2.68 -12.79
C ILE A 91 10.34 -1.49 -13.36
N VAL A 92 11.30 -1.74 -14.24
CA VAL A 92 12.08 -0.71 -14.93
C VAL A 92 11.86 -0.86 -16.43
N ALA A 93 11.43 0.23 -17.08
CA ALA A 93 11.38 0.34 -18.53
C ALA A 93 12.68 0.94 -19.06
N ARG A 94 13.23 0.37 -20.12
CA ARG A 94 14.43 0.87 -20.81
C ARG A 94 14.16 0.97 -22.31
N GLY A 95 14.18 2.18 -22.86
CA GLY A 95 13.99 2.44 -24.29
C GLY A 95 15.22 2.11 -25.14
N ARG A 96 15.04 2.06 -26.47
CA ARG A 96 16.15 1.92 -27.43
C ARG A 96 17.11 3.11 -27.43
N ASP A 97 16.62 4.28 -27.04
CA ASP A 97 17.38 5.52 -26.83
C ASP A 97 18.08 5.56 -25.45
N ASN A 98 18.04 4.46 -24.68
CA ASN A 98 18.53 4.35 -23.30
C ASN A 98 17.77 5.21 -22.28
N SER A 99 16.61 5.79 -22.65
CA SER A 99 15.69 6.36 -21.66
C SER A 99 15.28 5.28 -20.65
N MET A 100 15.18 5.65 -19.38
CA MET A 100 14.77 4.72 -18.33
C MET A 100 13.74 5.34 -17.42
N LEU A 101 12.71 4.57 -17.08
CA LEU A 101 11.66 4.95 -16.13
C LEU A 101 11.41 3.80 -15.17
N CYS A 102 11.31 4.11 -13.88
CA CYS A 102 10.98 3.15 -12.84
C CYS A 102 9.52 3.26 -12.47
N TYR A 103 8.84 2.13 -12.38
CA TYR A 103 7.55 2.02 -11.72
C TYR A 103 7.71 2.13 -10.21
N PRO A 104 6.63 2.47 -9.49
CA PRO A 104 6.62 2.46 -8.03
C PRO A 104 7.04 1.11 -7.46
N VAL A 105 7.73 1.15 -6.33
CA VAL A 105 8.11 -0.05 -5.58
C VAL A 105 6.85 -0.73 -5.05
N VAL A 106 6.75 -2.04 -5.28
CA VAL A 106 5.67 -2.89 -4.79
C VAL A 106 6.19 -3.87 -3.75
N GLU A 107 5.32 -4.29 -2.84
CA GLU A 107 5.57 -5.42 -1.94
C GLU A 107 4.98 -6.68 -2.57
N THR A 108 5.78 -7.74 -2.67
CA THR A 108 5.34 -9.05 -3.17
C THR A 108 5.26 -10.02 -2.01
N ILE A 109 4.13 -10.72 -1.87
CA ILE A 109 3.92 -11.73 -0.84
C ILE A 109 3.85 -13.09 -1.51
N HIS A 110 4.79 -13.97 -1.17
CA HIS A 110 4.88 -15.32 -1.72
C HIS A 110 4.31 -16.35 -0.74
N ARG A 111 3.65 -17.38 -1.27
CA ARG A 111 3.23 -18.59 -0.55
C ARG A 111 3.74 -19.79 -1.33
N GLU A 112 4.41 -20.72 -0.66
CA GLU A 112 5.02 -21.89 -1.33
C GLU A 112 5.96 -21.49 -2.49
N ASN A 113 6.68 -20.37 -2.33
CA ASN A 113 7.55 -19.75 -3.33
C ASN A 113 6.85 -19.21 -4.61
N ILE A 114 5.52 -19.10 -4.60
CA ILE A 114 4.74 -18.52 -5.69
C ILE A 114 4.20 -17.17 -5.25
N CYS A 115 4.39 -16.15 -6.08
CA CYS A 115 3.85 -14.81 -5.82
C CYS A 115 2.32 -14.89 -5.79
N HIS A 116 1.75 -14.54 -4.64
CA HIS A 116 0.32 -14.63 -4.38
C HIS A 116 -0.34 -13.26 -4.42
N ILE A 117 0.28 -12.27 -3.77
CA ILE A 117 -0.23 -10.91 -3.63
C ILE A 117 0.86 -9.91 -4.01
N VAL A 118 0.47 -8.83 -4.67
CA VAL A 118 1.31 -7.65 -4.92
C VAL A 118 0.60 -6.41 -4.41
N LYS A 119 1.22 -5.66 -3.50
CA LYS A 119 0.69 -4.40 -2.98
C LYS A 119 1.43 -3.21 -3.60
N SER A 120 0.69 -2.29 -4.21
CA SER A 120 1.23 -1.09 -4.86
C SER A 120 0.58 0.18 -4.30
N PRO A 121 1.34 1.13 -3.73
CA PRO A 121 2.77 1.05 -3.43
C PRO A 121 3.08 0.14 -2.23
N ALA A 122 4.34 -0.23 -2.06
CA ALA A 122 4.82 -0.96 -0.87
C ALA A 122 4.63 -0.15 0.42
N ASN A 123 4.21 -0.80 1.51
CA ASN A 123 4.08 -0.17 2.83
C ASN A 123 5.45 -0.12 3.55
N VAL A 124 6.33 0.77 3.10
CA VAL A 124 7.68 1.00 3.66
C VAL A 124 8.02 2.48 3.73
N SER A 125 9.11 2.84 4.42
CA SER A 125 9.54 4.24 4.51
C SER A 125 9.97 4.80 3.14
N TRP A 126 9.87 6.12 2.96
CA TRP A 126 10.30 6.78 1.72
C TRP A 126 11.78 6.52 1.40
N LYS A 127 12.64 6.40 2.43
CA LYS A 127 14.07 6.10 2.26
C LYS A 127 14.27 4.73 1.62
N VAL A 128 13.48 3.75 2.04
CA VAL A 128 13.48 2.40 1.46
C VAL A 128 12.93 2.41 0.04
N LEU A 129 11.82 3.14 -0.22
CA LEU A 129 11.29 3.28 -1.58
C LEU A 129 12.35 3.86 -2.54
N LYS A 130 13.03 4.92 -2.11
CA LYS A 130 14.11 5.54 -2.88
C LYS A 130 15.27 4.57 -3.09
N LEU A 131 15.77 3.94 -2.03
CA LEU A 131 16.88 3.00 -2.11
C LEU A 131 16.56 1.81 -3.03
N ALA A 132 15.36 1.23 -2.95
CA ALA A 132 14.92 0.16 -3.83
C ALA A 132 14.86 0.61 -5.31
N THR A 133 14.36 1.81 -5.56
CA THR A 133 14.33 2.42 -6.90
C THR A 133 15.74 2.65 -7.43
N ASP A 134 16.65 3.17 -6.60
CA ASP A 134 18.05 3.43 -6.97
C ASP A 134 18.81 2.12 -7.29
N VAL A 135 18.61 1.07 -6.48
CA VAL A 135 19.19 -0.26 -6.73
C VAL A 135 18.67 -0.85 -8.04
N ALA A 136 17.35 -0.76 -8.29
CA ALA A 136 16.74 -1.25 -9.51
C ALA A 136 17.22 -0.48 -10.76
N TYR A 137 17.26 0.85 -10.68
CA TYR A 137 17.78 1.70 -11.74
C TYR A 137 19.24 1.37 -12.05
N LYS A 138 20.09 1.27 -11.03
CA LYS A 138 21.51 0.93 -11.20
C LYS A 138 21.71 -0.46 -11.80
N ALA A 139 20.92 -1.45 -11.35
CA ALA A 139 20.98 -2.81 -11.89
C ALA A 139 20.63 -2.83 -13.39
N VAL A 140 19.52 -2.21 -13.79
CA VAL A 140 19.06 -2.21 -15.19
C VAL A 140 19.92 -1.30 -16.08
N SER A 141 20.47 -0.21 -15.55
CA SER A 141 21.44 0.63 -16.26
C SER A 141 22.72 -0.13 -16.61
N SER A 142 23.08 -1.18 -15.88
CA SER A 142 24.24 -2.03 -16.19
C SER A 142 23.96 -3.08 -17.26
N LEU A 143 22.70 -3.22 -17.69
CA LEU A 143 22.27 -4.18 -18.70
C LEU A 143 22.06 -3.50 -20.05
N GLU A 144 22.12 -4.31 -21.10
CA GLU A 144 21.78 -3.94 -22.47
C GLU A 144 20.35 -4.38 -22.83
N GLY A 145 19.83 -3.86 -23.94
CA GLY A 145 18.53 -4.21 -24.49
C GLY A 145 17.44 -3.18 -24.19
N ALA A 146 16.29 -3.34 -24.85
CA ALA A 146 15.12 -2.49 -24.66
C ALA A 146 13.93 -3.34 -24.22
N GLY A 147 13.04 -2.76 -23.41
CA GLY A 147 11.85 -3.44 -22.90
C GLY A 147 11.63 -3.20 -21.42
N ILE A 148 11.15 -4.23 -20.74
CA ILE A 148 10.80 -4.22 -19.33
C ILE A 148 11.72 -5.17 -18.58
N PHE A 149 12.20 -4.71 -17.43
CA PHE A 149 13.03 -5.47 -16.51
C PHE A 149 12.37 -5.44 -15.14
N ALA A 150 11.97 -6.59 -14.63
CA ALA A 150 11.53 -6.70 -13.25
C ALA A 150 12.71 -6.99 -12.35
N VAL A 151 12.89 -6.13 -11.36
CA VAL A 151 13.95 -6.25 -10.36
C VAL A 151 13.29 -6.73 -9.07
N GLU A 152 13.67 -7.91 -8.59
CA GLU A 152 13.24 -8.45 -7.31
C GLU A 152 14.27 -8.13 -6.23
N LEU A 153 13.78 -7.71 -5.08
CA LEU A 153 14.59 -7.13 -4.01
C LEU A 153 14.17 -7.70 -2.65
N PHE A 154 15.13 -7.78 -1.74
CA PHE A 154 14.91 -8.12 -0.34
C PHE A 154 15.15 -6.89 0.52
N LEU A 155 14.19 -6.56 1.39
CA LEU A 155 14.36 -5.58 2.47
C LEU A 155 14.75 -6.31 3.75
N THR A 156 15.88 -5.99 4.34
CA THR A 156 16.33 -6.55 5.62
C THR A 156 15.86 -5.73 6.82
N ALA A 157 15.92 -6.31 8.01
CA ALA A 157 15.49 -5.64 9.25
C ALA A 157 16.31 -4.38 9.59
N ASP A 158 17.57 -4.32 9.16
CA ASP A 158 18.45 -3.15 9.30
C ASP A 158 18.28 -2.12 8.15
N GLY A 159 17.29 -2.32 7.27
CA GLY A 159 16.92 -1.36 6.23
C GLY A 159 17.75 -1.42 4.96
N GLN A 160 18.55 -2.47 4.75
CA GLN A 160 19.24 -2.69 3.47
C GLN A 160 18.28 -3.21 2.41
N VAL A 161 18.57 -2.88 1.15
CA VAL A 161 17.85 -3.41 -0.01
C VAL A 161 18.84 -4.21 -0.87
N LEU A 162 18.60 -5.51 -0.98
CA LEU A 162 19.47 -6.46 -1.66
C LEU A 162 18.80 -7.00 -2.92
N LEU A 163 19.52 -7.05 -4.03
CA LEU A 163 19.04 -7.63 -5.29
C LEU A 163 18.92 -9.16 -5.18
N ASN A 164 17.71 -9.67 -5.36
CA ASN A 164 17.44 -11.10 -5.53
C ASN A 164 17.71 -11.53 -6.97
N GLU A 165 16.96 -11.00 -7.94
CA GLU A 165 17.12 -11.32 -9.36
C GLU A 165 16.55 -10.25 -10.29
N VAL A 166 16.89 -10.34 -11.58
CA VAL A 166 16.28 -9.51 -12.63
C VAL A 166 15.69 -10.38 -13.73
N ALA A 167 14.41 -10.16 -14.05
CA ALA A 167 13.72 -10.80 -15.16
C ALA A 167 13.55 -9.79 -16.33
N PRO A 168 14.22 -9.96 -17.48
CA PRO A 168 14.16 -9.05 -18.62
C PRO A 168 12.90 -9.27 -19.48
N ARG A 169 11.73 -9.16 -18.86
CA ARG A 169 10.41 -9.31 -19.47
C ARG A 169 9.33 -8.68 -18.59
N PRO A 170 8.12 -8.42 -19.11
CA PRO A 170 6.95 -8.21 -18.27
C PRO A 170 6.84 -9.30 -17.19
N HIS A 171 6.44 -8.88 -16.00
CA HIS A 171 6.53 -9.70 -14.80
C HIS A 171 5.24 -9.66 -13.99
N ASN A 172 5.02 -10.73 -13.22
CA ASN A 172 3.84 -10.89 -12.38
C ASN A 172 3.70 -9.73 -11.39
N SER A 173 4.82 -9.31 -10.78
CA SER A 173 4.86 -8.16 -9.87
C SER A 173 4.46 -6.83 -10.51
N GLY A 174 4.37 -6.75 -11.84
CA GLY A 174 3.91 -5.56 -12.57
C GLY A 174 2.47 -5.64 -13.07
N HIS A 175 1.72 -6.72 -12.87
CA HIS A 175 0.38 -6.86 -13.45
C HIS A 175 -0.61 -5.80 -12.92
N HIS A 176 -0.42 -5.34 -11.67
CA HIS A 176 -1.20 -4.23 -11.12
C HIS A 176 -1.15 -2.95 -11.98
N THR A 177 -0.11 -2.76 -12.81
CA THR A 177 0.06 -1.56 -13.63
C THR A 177 -1.03 -1.37 -14.69
N ILE A 178 -1.78 -2.43 -15.03
CA ILE A 178 -2.91 -2.34 -15.97
C ILE A 178 -3.98 -1.39 -15.41
N GLU A 179 -4.33 -1.55 -14.12
CA GLU A 179 -5.36 -0.74 -13.46
C GLU A 179 -4.80 0.41 -12.64
N SER A 180 -3.58 0.28 -12.11
CA SER A 180 -3.07 1.17 -11.06
C SER A 180 -2.15 2.28 -11.56
N CYS A 181 -1.65 2.19 -12.79
CA CYS A 181 -0.70 3.15 -13.38
C CYS A 181 -1.28 3.81 -14.65
N PHE A 182 -0.68 4.90 -15.10
CA PHE A 182 -1.08 5.56 -16.35
C PHE A 182 -0.69 4.74 -17.58
N THR A 183 0.48 4.10 -17.56
CA THR A 183 0.95 3.20 -18.64
C THR A 183 1.20 1.81 -18.08
N SER A 184 0.54 0.79 -18.62
CA SER A 184 0.77 -0.61 -18.19
C SER A 184 2.17 -1.08 -18.59
N GLN A 185 2.74 -2.02 -17.84
CA GLN A 185 4.04 -2.61 -18.19
C GLN A 185 4.05 -3.24 -19.61
N PHE A 186 2.90 -3.71 -20.09
CA PHE A 186 2.79 -4.36 -21.40
C PHE A 186 2.87 -3.34 -22.53
N GLU A 187 2.10 -2.26 -22.40
CA GLU A 187 2.20 -1.13 -23.32
C GLU A 187 3.60 -0.52 -23.28
N GLN A 188 4.15 -0.36 -22.07
CA GLN A 188 5.49 0.19 -21.88
C GLN A 188 6.57 -0.69 -22.50
N HIS A 189 6.43 -2.02 -22.41
CA HIS A 189 7.30 -2.97 -23.09
C HIS A 189 7.26 -2.75 -24.61
N LEU A 190 6.07 -2.65 -25.20
CA LEU A 190 5.91 -2.40 -26.63
C LEU A 190 6.56 -1.07 -27.03
N ARG A 191 6.24 0.03 -26.34
CA ARG A 191 6.83 1.35 -26.60
C ARG A 191 8.36 1.28 -26.58
N ALA A 192 8.93 0.66 -25.54
CA ALA A 192 10.36 0.50 -25.39
C ALA A 192 11.00 -0.30 -26.54
N VAL A 193 10.44 -1.46 -26.91
CA VAL A 193 11.03 -2.33 -27.94
C VAL A 193 10.82 -1.83 -29.36
N VAL A 194 9.78 -1.03 -29.63
CA VAL A 194 9.56 -0.42 -30.97
C VAL A 194 10.16 0.97 -31.12
N GLY A 195 10.76 1.53 -30.07
CA GLY A 195 11.44 2.83 -30.10
C GLY A 195 10.50 4.04 -30.02
N LEU A 196 9.34 3.88 -29.38
CA LEU A 196 8.43 4.99 -29.06
C LEU A 196 8.80 5.61 -27.70
N PRO A 197 8.39 6.87 -27.44
CA PRO A 197 8.57 7.47 -26.13
C PRO A 197 7.94 6.63 -25.02
N LEU A 198 8.70 6.44 -23.93
CA LEU A 198 8.21 5.79 -22.73
C LEU A 198 7.03 6.57 -22.13
N GLY A 199 5.99 5.86 -21.71
CA GLY A 199 4.83 6.45 -21.04
C GLY A 199 5.06 6.68 -19.55
N ASP A 200 4.16 7.43 -18.92
CA ASP A 200 4.19 7.75 -17.49
C ASP A 200 3.93 6.47 -16.64
N PRO A 201 4.89 6.05 -15.78
CA PRO A 201 4.74 4.88 -14.91
C PRO A 201 4.06 5.21 -13.58
N SER A 202 3.65 6.46 -13.35
CA SER A 202 3.11 6.94 -12.08
C SER A 202 1.79 6.25 -11.71
N ILE A 203 1.58 6.10 -10.40
CA ILE A 203 0.34 5.54 -9.85
C ILE A 203 -0.80 6.53 -10.04
N LYS A 204 -1.92 6.05 -10.59
CA LYS A 204 -3.20 6.76 -10.58
C LYS A 204 -4.12 6.31 -9.43
N SER A 205 -3.97 5.08 -8.93
CA SER A 205 -4.72 4.57 -7.77
C SER A 205 -3.92 3.45 -7.08
N PRO A 206 -3.89 3.37 -5.73
CA PRO A 206 -3.28 2.23 -5.06
C PRO A 206 -3.98 0.94 -5.45
N ALA A 207 -3.26 -0.18 -5.41
CA ALA A 207 -3.75 -1.45 -5.87
C ALA A 207 -3.25 -2.64 -5.06
N ILE A 208 -4.06 -3.69 -5.02
CA ILE A 208 -3.63 -5.04 -4.68
C ILE A 208 -3.91 -5.95 -5.88
N MET A 209 -2.87 -6.59 -6.41
CA MET A 209 -3.04 -7.71 -7.35
C MET A 209 -3.00 -9.03 -6.58
N TYR A 210 -3.94 -9.91 -6.90
CA TYR A 210 -4.08 -11.25 -6.35
C TYR A 210 -4.03 -12.28 -7.49
N ASN A 211 -3.16 -13.28 -7.40
CA ASN A 211 -3.07 -14.32 -8.42
C ASN A 211 -4.20 -15.34 -8.30
N ILE A 212 -4.83 -15.67 -9.44
CA ILE A 212 -5.72 -16.81 -9.55
C ILE A 212 -4.84 -18.02 -9.88
N LEU A 213 -4.58 -18.86 -8.88
CA LEU A 213 -3.84 -20.12 -9.05
C LEU A 213 -4.83 -21.27 -9.22
N GLY A 214 -4.44 -22.32 -9.95
CA GLY A 214 -5.17 -23.57 -9.90
C GLY A 214 -5.06 -24.18 -8.51
N GLU A 215 -6.17 -24.26 -7.78
CA GLU A 215 -6.21 -24.87 -6.45
C GLU A 215 -6.42 -26.39 -6.52
N ASP A 216 -7.03 -26.85 -7.61
CA ASP A 216 -7.26 -28.25 -7.96
C ASP A 216 -6.98 -28.48 -9.46
N GLU A 217 -7.07 -29.73 -9.91
CA GLU A 217 -6.87 -30.12 -11.31
C GLU A 217 -8.21 -30.12 -12.07
N GLY A 218 -8.16 -29.88 -13.39
CA GLY A 218 -9.32 -30.03 -14.27
C GLY A 218 -10.55 -29.19 -13.88
N GLU A 219 -11.73 -29.81 -14.00
CA GLU A 219 -13.03 -29.16 -13.77
C GLU A 219 -13.22 -28.64 -12.33
N PRO A 220 -12.90 -29.40 -11.26
CA PRO A 220 -12.97 -28.88 -9.89
C PRO A 220 -12.17 -27.58 -9.70
N GLY A 221 -10.95 -27.52 -10.23
CA GLY A 221 -10.12 -26.32 -10.12
C GLY A 221 -10.68 -25.14 -10.90
N PHE A 222 -11.32 -25.40 -12.05
CA PHE A 222 -12.03 -24.38 -12.82
C PHE A 222 -13.23 -23.82 -12.05
N LEU A 223 -14.02 -24.68 -11.40
CA LEU A 223 -15.17 -24.25 -10.58
C LEU A 223 -14.73 -23.33 -9.43
N LEU A 224 -13.65 -23.69 -8.71
CA LEU A 224 -13.10 -22.86 -7.63
C LEU A 224 -12.62 -21.49 -8.15
N ALA A 225 -11.90 -21.48 -9.28
CA ALA A 225 -11.47 -20.24 -9.92
C ALA A 225 -12.68 -19.38 -10.33
N ASN A 226 -13.72 -19.99 -10.92
CA ASN A 226 -14.92 -19.30 -11.35
C ASN A 226 -15.72 -18.71 -10.17
N GLN A 227 -15.79 -19.40 -9.03
CA GLN A 227 -16.40 -18.87 -7.80
C GLN A 227 -15.63 -17.65 -7.27
N LEU A 228 -14.30 -17.70 -7.27
CA LEU A 228 -13.46 -16.56 -6.89
C LEU A 228 -13.66 -15.37 -7.83
N ILE A 229 -13.67 -15.62 -9.14
CA ILE A 229 -13.94 -14.61 -10.18
C ILE A 229 -15.31 -13.98 -9.96
N SER A 230 -16.34 -14.80 -9.71
CA SER A 230 -17.71 -14.33 -9.48
C SER A 230 -17.79 -13.41 -8.25
N ARG A 231 -17.12 -13.75 -7.16
CA ARG A 231 -17.02 -12.89 -5.96
C ARG A 231 -16.28 -11.58 -6.27
N ALA A 232 -15.18 -11.66 -7.00
CA ALA A 232 -14.39 -10.48 -7.38
C ALA A 232 -15.19 -9.50 -8.23
N LEU A 233 -15.97 -9.98 -9.20
CA LEU A 233 -16.79 -9.13 -10.07
C LEU A 233 -17.89 -8.35 -9.32
N ARG A 234 -18.27 -8.77 -8.11
CA ARG A 234 -19.20 -8.03 -7.25
C ARG A 234 -18.53 -6.92 -6.43
N ILE A 235 -17.20 -6.84 -6.43
CA ILE A 235 -16.44 -5.89 -5.62
C ILE A 235 -16.15 -4.63 -6.44
N PRO A 236 -16.58 -3.45 -5.97
CA PRO A 236 -16.24 -2.19 -6.63
C PRO A 236 -14.72 -1.99 -6.74
N GLY A 237 -14.25 -1.68 -7.95
CA GLY A 237 -12.83 -1.49 -8.24
C GLY A 237 -12.04 -2.77 -8.47
N ALA A 238 -12.69 -3.94 -8.57
CA ALA A 238 -12.05 -5.18 -9.00
C ALA A 238 -12.01 -5.30 -10.52
N SER A 239 -10.89 -5.76 -11.07
CA SER A 239 -10.74 -6.15 -12.48
C SER A 239 -10.14 -7.55 -12.55
N VAL A 240 -10.80 -8.43 -13.31
CA VAL A 240 -10.37 -9.83 -13.48
C VAL A 240 -9.70 -10.00 -14.83
N HIS A 241 -8.53 -10.64 -14.83
CA HIS A 241 -7.77 -11.00 -16.02
C HIS A 241 -7.61 -12.51 -16.08
N TRP A 242 -8.35 -13.14 -16.99
CA TRP A 242 -8.26 -14.57 -17.24
C TRP A 242 -7.34 -14.84 -18.43
N TYR A 243 -6.40 -15.78 -18.29
CA TYR A 243 -5.41 -16.06 -19.34
C TYR A 243 -5.83 -17.16 -20.32
N ASP A 244 -7.00 -17.74 -20.14
CA ASP A 244 -7.55 -18.79 -21.00
C ASP A 244 -6.57 -19.95 -21.27
N LYS A 245 -5.94 -20.44 -20.19
CA LYS A 245 -5.01 -21.57 -20.30
C LYS A 245 -5.81 -22.87 -20.46
N PRO A 246 -5.43 -23.75 -21.39
CA PRO A 246 -6.26 -24.90 -21.80
C PRO A 246 -6.41 -25.98 -20.71
N GLU A 247 -5.57 -25.96 -19.69
CA GLU A 247 -5.61 -26.96 -18.62
C GLU A 247 -5.45 -26.28 -17.26
N MET A 248 -6.36 -26.65 -16.35
CA MET A 248 -6.26 -26.30 -14.93
C MET A 248 -5.31 -27.28 -14.25
N ARG A 249 -4.21 -26.77 -13.72
CA ARG A 249 -3.21 -27.55 -12.96
C ARG A 249 -2.93 -26.87 -11.64
N LYS A 250 -2.65 -27.67 -10.60
CA LYS A 250 -2.35 -27.15 -9.27
C LYS A 250 -1.17 -26.18 -9.32
N GLN A 251 -1.30 -25.05 -8.63
CA GLN A 251 -0.34 -23.94 -8.57
C GLN A 251 -0.05 -23.23 -9.91
N ARG A 252 -0.70 -23.61 -11.01
CA ARG A 252 -0.55 -22.90 -12.30
C ARG A 252 -1.26 -21.55 -12.20
N LYS A 253 -0.56 -20.46 -12.56
CA LYS A 253 -1.18 -19.13 -12.66
C LYS A 253 -2.18 -19.10 -13.81
N MET A 254 -3.46 -19.00 -13.51
CA MET A 254 -4.55 -19.01 -14.50
C MET A 254 -5.05 -17.62 -14.85
N GLY A 255 -4.82 -16.66 -13.96
CA GLY A 255 -5.22 -15.28 -14.14
C GLY A 255 -4.75 -14.43 -12.96
N HIS A 256 -5.23 -13.20 -12.91
CA HIS A 256 -5.08 -12.35 -11.74
C HIS A 256 -6.31 -11.44 -11.56
N ILE A 257 -6.45 -10.90 -10.36
CA ILE A 257 -7.46 -9.92 -10.00
C ILE A 257 -6.73 -8.70 -9.48
N THR A 258 -7.00 -7.52 -10.02
CA THR A 258 -6.50 -6.26 -9.48
C THR A 258 -7.63 -5.51 -8.80
N LEU A 259 -7.45 -5.20 -7.52
CA LEU A 259 -8.35 -4.37 -6.73
C LEU A 259 -7.74 -2.97 -6.62
N VAL A 260 -8.48 -1.94 -7.04
CA VAL A 260 -8.12 -0.53 -6.87
C VAL A 260 -9.11 0.21 -5.96
N GLY A 261 -8.67 1.33 -5.40
CA GLY A 261 -9.48 2.09 -4.46
C GLY A 261 -8.81 3.35 -3.94
N PRO A 262 -9.47 4.10 -3.03
CA PRO A 262 -8.95 5.38 -2.55
C PRO A 262 -7.84 5.23 -1.49
N SER A 263 -7.75 4.08 -0.82
CA SER A 263 -6.69 3.78 0.16
C SER A 263 -6.38 2.29 0.22
N MET A 264 -5.16 1.94 0.64
CA MET A 264 -4.75 0.54 0.80
C MET A 264 -5.64 -0.20 1.80
N GLY A 265 -6.05 0.43 2.91
CA GLY A 265 -6.93 -0.21 3.91
C GLY A 265 -8.30 -0.59 3.36
N ILE A 266 -8.90 0.25 2.50
CA ILE A 266 -10.18 -0.09 1.83
C ILE A 266 -9.99 -1.27 0.87
N ILE A 267 -8.88 -1.29 0.13
CA ILE A 267 -8.55 -2.38 -0.80
C ILE A 267 -8.31 -3.70 -0.03
N GLU A 268 -7.63 -3.65 1.11
CA GLU A 268 -7.43 -4.81 1.97
C GLU A 268 -8.75 -5.33 2.57
N ALA A 269 -9.66 -4.45 2.97
CA ALA A 269 -10.99 -4.85 3.43
C ALA A 269 -11.79 -5.54 2.31
N ARG A 270 -11.75 -4.99 1.09
CA ARG A 270 -12.35 -5.60 -0.11
C ARG A 270 -11.74 -6.97 -0.42
N LEU A 271 -10.41 -7.09 -0.38
CA LEU A 271 -9.72 -8.37 -0.56
C LEU A 271 -10.19 -9.40 0.47
N LYS A 272 -10.28 -9.02 1.76
CA LYS A 272 -10.80 -9.93 2.81
C LYS A 272 -12.23 -10.37 2.53
N SER A 273 -13.09 -9.45 2.08
CA SER A 273 -14.46 -9.78 1.68
C SER A 273 -14.51 -10.73 0.49
N MET A 274 -13.65 -10.52 -0.52
CA MET A 274 -13.52 -11.39 -1.70
C MET A 274 -13.17 -12.84 -1.34
N LEU A 275 -12.28 -13.01 -0.36
CA LEU A 275 -11.72 -14.31 0.02
C LEU A 275 -12.59 -15.08 1.02
N ARG A 276 -13.56 -14.43 1.68
CA ARG A 276 -14.51 -15.13 2.56
C ARG A 276 -15.48 -15.99 1.74
N GLU A 277 -15.58 -17.27 2.08
CA GLU A 277 -16.68 -18.13 1.61
C GLU A 277 -17.98 -17.57 2.22
N GLU A 278 -19.04 -17.44 1.41
CA GLU A 278 -20.28 -16.75 1.80
C GLU A 278 -20.89 -17.40 3.06
N THR A 279 -21.01 -16.63 4.14
CA THR A 279 -22.22 -16.65 4.95
C THR A 279 -23.07 -15.48 4.48
N GLU A 280 -24.28 -15.76 4.03
CA GLU A 280 -25.28 -14.74 3.70
C GLU A 280 -25.46 -13.82 4.91
N ASP A 281 -25.50 -12.51 4.66
CA ASP A 281 -25.84 -11.45 5.60
C ASP A 281 -24.72 -10.79 6.43
N ASP A 282 -23.59 -10.46 5.81
CA ASP A 282 -22.66 -9.47 6.39
C ASP A 282 -22.02 -8.62 5.28
N GLN A 283 -22.69 -7.55 4.84
CA GLN A 283 -21.94 -6.43 4.28
C GLN A 283 -21.10 -5.87 5.43
N PRO A 284 -19.76 -5.99 5.41
CA PRO A 284 -18.96 -5.38 6.45
C PRO A 284 -19.24 -3.87 6.42
N PRO A 285 -19.46 -3.23 7.59
CA PRO A 285 -19.70 -1.80 7.64
C PRO A 285 -18.57 -1.08 6.88
N ALA A 286 -18.93 -0.09 6.08
CA ALA A 286 -17.97 0.65 5.26
C ALA A 286 -16.80 1.11 6.13
N ALA A 287 -15.58 0.68 5.77
CA ALA A 287 -14.38 1.00 6.56
C ALA A 287 -14.26 2.53 6.72
N PRO A 288 -14.01 3.03 7.95
CA PRO A 288 -14.02 4.46 8.21
C PRO A 288 -12.91 5.17 7.44
N ARG A 289 -13.27 6.20 6.68
CA ARG A 289 -12.33 7.11 6.00
C ARG A 289 -11.84 8.22 6.92
N VAL A 290 -12.64 8.60 7.91
CA VAL A 290 -12.30 9.64 8.89
C VAL A 290 -12.40 9.10 10.32
N GLY A 291 -11.38 9.36 11.13
CA GLY A 291 -11.38 9.07 12.55
C GLY A 291 -11.72 10.32 13.37
N ILE A 292 -12.82 10.32 14.11
CA ILE A 292 -13.13 11.38 15.09
C ILE A 292 -12.74 10.86 16.48
N ILE A 293 -11.76 11.51 17.10
CA ILE A 293 -11.29 11.17 18.43
C ILE A 293 -11.40 12.34 19.40
N MET A 294 -11.65 12.03 20.66
CA MET A 294 -11.75 13.02 21.73
C MET A 294 -11.18 12.50 23.04
N GLY A 295 -10.70 13.42 23.89
CA GLY A 295 -10.05 13.07 25.15
C GLY A 295 -11.02 12.58 26.23
N SER A 296 -12.26 13.05 26.19
CA SER A 296 -13.35 12.61 27.06
C SER A 296 -14.70 12.68 26.36
N ASP A 297 -15.67 11.95 26.91
CA ASP A 297 -17.10 12.08 26.59
C ASP A 297 -17.66 13.51 26.74
N SER A 298 -17.11 14.32 27.65
CA SER A 298 -17.46 15.74 27.80
C SER A 298 -17.24 16.58 26.54
N ASP A 299 -16.37 16.13 25.62
CA ASP A 299 -16.10 16.81 24.34
C ASP A 299 -17.14 16.45 23.26
N LEU A 300 -17.89 15.36 23.45
CA LEU A 300 -18.85 14.83 22.48
C LEU A 300 -19.95 15.84 22.06
N PRO A 301 -20.50 16.69 22.95
CA PRO A 301 -21.48 17.70 22.56
C PRO A 301 -20.99 18.65 21.46
N VAL A 302 -19.68 18.93 21.42
CA VAL A 302 -19.02 19.71 20.36
C VAL A 302 -18.69 18.79 19.18
N MET A 303 -17.99 17.69 19.44
CA MET A 303 -17.44 16.82 18.39
C MET A 303 -18.49 16.12 17.53
N LYS A 304 -19.73 15.95 18.03
CA LYS A 304 -20.84 15.37 17.26
C LYS A 304 -21.13 16.15 15.97
N ASP A 305 -20.84 17.45 15.92
CA ASP A 305 -21.14 18.26 14.75
C ASP A 305 -20.19 17.95 13.58
N ALA A 306 -18.96 17.51 13.84
CA ALA A 306 -18.10 16.94 12.80
C ALA A 306 -18.72 15.65 12.22
N ALA A 307 -19.24 14.76 13.08
CA ALA A 307 -19.86 13.51 12.65
C ALA A 307 -21.14 13.75 11.82
N LYS A 308 -21.93 14.79 12.16
CA LYS A 308 -23.10 15.20 11.37
C LYS A 308 -22.71 15.63 9.96
N ILE A 309 -21.70 16.48 9.83
CA ILE A 309 -21.18 16.91 8.51
C ILE A 309 -20.70 15.70 7.71
N LEU A 310 -19.88 14.82 8.29
CA LEU A 310 -19.41 13.64 7.56
C LEU A 310 -20.56 12.74 7.09
N ARG A 311 -21.63 12.61 7.89
CA ARG A 311 -22.85 11.88 7.51
C ARG A 311 -23.59 12.54 6.34
N GLU A 312 -23.75 13.87 6.37
CA GLU A 312 -24.37 14.64 5.29
C GLU A 312 -23.64 14.42 3.95
N PHE A 313 -22.31 14.34 3.99
CA PHE A 313 -21.46 14.07 2.84
C PHE A 313 -21.29 12.57 2.52
N ASN A 314 -21.97 11.68 3.23
CA ASN A 314 -21.86 10.23 3.09
C ASN A 314 -20.40 9.71 3.20
N VAL A 315 -19.62 10.31 4.10
CA VAL A 315 -18.25 9.90 4.42
C VAL A 315 -18.27 8.97 5.64
N PRO A 316 -17.88 7.69 5.50
CA PRO A 316 -17.81 6.77 6.62
C PRO A 316 -16.82 7.26 7.68
N ALA A 317 -17.27 7.38 8.92
CA ALA A 317 -16.46 7.88 10.02
C ALA A 317 -16.65 7.03 11.29
N GLU A 318 -15.57 6.89 12.05
CA GLU A 318 -15.62 6.33 13.41
C GLU A 318 -15.56 7.45 14.45
N VAL A 319 -16.19 7.25 15.61
CA VAL A 319 -16.16 8.18 16.75
C VAL A 319 -15.67 7.41 17.97
N ARG A 320 -14.57 7.85 18.59
CA ARG A 320 -13.95 7.14 19.73
C ARG A 320 -13.44 8.11 20.81
N ILE A 321 -13.44 7.64 22.06
CA ILE A 321 -12.75 8.30 23.17
C ILE A 321 -11.32 7.74 23.22
N VAL A 322 -10.33 8.62 23.06
CA VAL A 322 -8.89 8.31 23.04
C VAL A 322 -8.17 9.41 23.83
N SER A 323 -7.79 9.11 25.07
CA SER A 323 -7.19 10.09 25.97
C SER A 323 -5.66 10.10 25.85
N ALA A 324 -5.07 11.27 25.54
CA ALA A 324 -3.62 11.44 25.48
C ALA A 324 -2.95 11.25 26.86
N HIS A 325 -3.64 11.63 27.93
CA HIS A 325 -3.07 11.64 29.29
C HIS A 325 -3.41 10.38 30.09
N ARG A 326 -4.55 9.75 29.80
CA ARG A 326 -5.08 8.62 30.58
C ARG A 326 -4.87 7.27 29.90
N THR A 327 -4.79 7.25 28.57
CA THR A 327 -4.62 6.02 27.77
C THR A 327 -3.58 6.23 26.66
N PRO A 328 -2.34 6.62 26.99
CA PRO A 328 -1.33 7.00 26.00
C PRO A 328 -0.97 5.86 25.04
N GLU A 329 -0.94 4.60 25.50
CA GLU A 329 -0.65 3.44 24.65
C GLU A 329 -1.75 3.20 23.60
N MET A 330 -3.01 3.39 24.00
CA MET A 330 -4.16 3.31 23.08
C MET A 330 -4.09 4.42 22.04
N MET A 331 -3.76 5.65 22.44
CA MET A 331 -3.59 6.79 21.53
C MET A 331 -2.45 6.54 20.54
N PHE A 332 -1.33 6.00 21.02
CA PHE A 332 -0.20 5.62 20.17
C PHE A 332 -0.59 4.56 19.15
N SER A 333 -1.21 3.48 19.59
CA SER A 333 -1.66 2.38 18.72
C SER A 333 -2.70 2.87 17.70
N TYR A 334 -3.65 3.72 18.14
CA TYR A 334 -4.66 4.30 17.27
C TYR A 334 -4.04 5.13 16.14
N ALA A 335 -3.14 6.06 16.47
CA ALA A 335 -2.54 6.99 15.52
C ALA A 335 -1.59 6.28 14.53
N SER A 336 -0.73 5.40 15.05
CA SER A 336 0.26 4.66 14.24
C SER A 336 -0.39 3.68 13.27
N SER A 337 -1.50 3.03 13.66
CA SER A 337 -2.23 2.07 12.81
C SER A 337 -3.31 2.71 11.92
N ALA A 338 -3.66 3.99 12.11
CA ALA A 338 -4.80 4.63 11.44
C ALA A 338 -4.78 4.47 9.91
N ARG A 339 -3.61 4.69 9.28
CA ARG A 339 -3.44 4.55 7.82
C ARG A 339 -3.71 3.14 7.33
N GLU A 340 -3.27 2.14 8.09
CA GLU A 340 -3.45 0.72 7.75
C GLU A 340 -4.92 0.31 7.88
N ARG A 341 -5.65 0.92 8.82
CA ARG A 341 -7.10 0.76 8.96
C ARG A 341 -7.92 1.45 7.87
N GLY A 342 -7.27 2.17 6.94
CA GLY A 342 -7.91 2.86 5.83
C GLY A 342 -8.34 4.30 6.11
N ILE A 343 -8.05 4.82 7.31
CA ILE A 343 -8.32 6.22 7.66
C ILE A 343 -7.43 7.12 6.81
N GLN A 344 -8.02 8.20 6.32
CA GLN A 344 -7.39 9.20 5.46
C GLN A 344 -7.26 10.56 6.15
N VAL A 345 -8.14 10.88 7.12
CA VAL A 345 -8.11 12.13 7.91
C VAL A 345 -8.47 11.82 9.36
N ILE A 346 -7.82 12.46 10.33
CA ILE A 346 -8.18 12.38 11.74
C ILE A 346 -8.67 13.75 12.23
N ILE A 347 -9.82 13.79 12.90
CA ILE A 347 -10.34 14.95 13.61
C ILE A 347 -10.19 14.69 15.10
N ALA A 348 -9.39 15.50 15.78
CA ALA A 348 -9.08 15.32 17.20
C ALA A 348 -9.58 16.53 18.01
N GLY A 349 -10.45 16.29 18.98
CA GLY A 349 -10.97 17.31 19.90
C GLY A 349 -10.37 17.17 21.30
N ALA A 350 -10.00 18.30 21.90
CA ALA A 350 -9.59 18.33 23.31
C ALA A 350 -9.75 19.73 23.91
N GLY A 351 -10.07 19.78 25.20
CA GLY A 351 -10.10 21.00 26.01
C GLY A 351 -8.99 21.05 27.07
N GLY A 352 -8.70 22.26 27.55
CA GLY A 352 -7.69 22.51 28.59
C GLY A 352 -6.26 22.34 28.05
N ALA A 353 -5.49 21.44 28.66
CA ALA A 353 -4.20 20.97 28.16
C ALA A 353 -4.39 20.05 26.94
N ALA A 354 -4.78 20.63 25.81
CA ALA A 354 -5.32 19.95 24.64
C ALA A 354 -4.25 19.27 23.77
N HIS A 355 -3.50 18.32 24.35
CA HIS A 355 -2.38 17.64 23.68
C HIS A 355 -2.79 16.62 22.60
N LEU A 356 -4.03 16.12 22.63
CA LEU A 356 -4.45 14.99 21.79
C LEU A 356 -4.19 15.23 20.28
N PRO A 357 -4.58 16.36 19.67
CA PRO A 357 -4.34 16.56 18.24
C PRO A 357 -2.85 16.57 17.89
N GLY A 358 -2.03 17.24 18.70
CA GLY A 358 -0.60 17.35 18.48
C GLY A 358 0.14 16.02 18.62
N MET A 359 -0.21 15.24 19.65
CA MET A 359 0.37 13.91 19.88
C MET A 359 0.02 12.94 18.75
N VAL A 360 -1.23 12.98 18.28
CA VAL A 360 -1.67 12.13 17.16
C VAL A 360 -0.95 12.52 15.87
N ALA A 361 -0.80 13.81 15.59
CA ALA A 361 -0.08 14.32 14.43
C ALA A 361 1.41 13.91 14.43
N ALA A 362 2.03 13.76 15.59
CA ALA A 362 3.43 13.31 15.69
C ALA A 362 3.61 11.82 15.34
N LEU A 363 2.54 11.03 15.37
CA LEU A 363 2.57 9.57 15.28
C LEU A 363 2.00 9.02 13.98
N THR A 364 1.50 9.89 13.10
CA THR A 364 0.84 9.47 11.86
C THR A 364 1.20 10.40 10.70
N PRO A 365 1.37 9.87 9.48
CA PRO A 365 1.54 10.70 8.30
C PRO A 365 0.21 11.27 7.77
N LEU A 366 -0.93 10.89 8.36
CA LEU A 366 -2.25 11.37 7.96
C LEU A 366 -2.47 12.82 8.42
N PRO A 367 -3.23 13.63 7.67
CA PRO A 367 -3.62 14.95 8.12
C PRO A 367 -4.47 14.87 9.40
N VAL A 368 -4.12 15.71 10.37
CA VAL A 368 -4.84 15.86 11.64
C VAL A 368 -5.46 17.25 11.73
N ILE A 369 -6.77 17.29 11.96
CA ILE A 369 -7.55 18.50 12.20
C ILE A 369 -7.79 18.61 13.70
N GLY A 370 -7.32 19.69 14.30
CA GLY A 370 -7.47 19.94 15.73
C GLY A 370 -8.69 20.81 16.02
N VAL A 371 -9.56 20.35 16.91
CA VAL A 371 -10.73 21.11 17.39
C VAL A 371 -10.48 21.52 18.85
N PRO A 372 -10.19 22.81 19.10
CA PRO A 372 -10.11 23.31 20.45
C PRO A 372 -11.49 23.26 21.11
N VAL A 373 -11.63 22.52 22.20
CA VAL A 373 -12.88 22.44 22.95
C VAL A 373 -12.82 23.39 24.13
N ARG A 374 -13.85 24.22 24.30
CA ARG A 374 -13.91 25.20 25.39
C ARG A 374 -13.89 24.51 26.75
N ALA A 375 -12.80 24.69 27.48
CA ALA A 375 -12.72 24.34 28.89
C ALA A 375 -13.43 25.37 29.78
N SER A 376 -13.62 25.04 31.05
CA SER A 376 -14.23 25.92 32.06
C SER A 376 -13.39 27.18 32.35
N THR A 377 -12.08 27.11 32.10
CA THR A 377 -11.12 28.21 32.30
C THR A 377 -10.64 28.74 30.95
N LEU A 378 -10.36 30.04 30.88
CA LEU A 378 -9.79 30.72 29.69
C LEU A 378 -10.60 30.58 28.40
N ASP A 379 -11.87 30.18 28.49
CA ASP A 379 -12.82 30.11 27.38
C ASP A 379 -12.33 29.35 26.14
N GLY A 380 -11.45 28.36 26.33
CA GLY A 380 -10.86 27.55 25.25
C GLY A 380 -9.66 28.21 24.57
N LEU A 381 -9.21 29.39 25.01
CA LEU A 381 -7.98 30.01 24.52
C LEU A 381 -6.76 29.13 24.84
N ASP A 382 -6.74 28.51 26.01
CA ASP A 382 -5.76 27.49 26.41
C ASP A 382 -5.70 26.32 25.42
N SER A 383 -6.86 25.84 25.00
CA SER A 383 -7.03 24.73 24.09
C SER A 383 -6.60 25.13 22.68
N LEU A 384 -6.98 26.34 22.24
CA LEU A 384 -6.58 26.88 20.94
C LEU A 384 -5.06 27.04 20.86
N LEU A 385 -4.46 27.69 21.85
CA LEU A 385 -3.02 27.91 21.90
C LEU A 385 -2.25 26.58 21.98
N SER A 386 -2.75 25.59 22.72
CA SER A 386 -2.14 24.26 22.81
C SER A 386 -2.12 23.53 21.46
N ILE A 387 -3.18 23.68 20.66
CA ILE A 387 -3.32 22.96 19.39
C ILE A 387 -2.65 23.71 18.24
N VAL A 388 -2.72 25.04 18.20
CA VAL A 388 -2.16 25.84 17.09
C VAL A 388 -0.64 26.01 17.19
N GLN A 389 -0.08 26.02 18.39
CA GLN A 389 1.36 26.25 18.62
C GLN A 389 2.19 24.97 18.52
N MET A 390 2.01 24.20 17.44
CA MET A 390 2.77 22.97 17.24
C MET A 390 4.24 23.23 16.87
N PRO A 391 5.18 22.40 17.35
CA PRO A 391 6.58 22.48 16.93
C PRO A 391 6.74 22.23 15.42
N ARG A 392 7.82 22.77 14.86
CA ARG A 392 8.19 22.56 13.45
C ARG A 392 8.23 21.07 13.12
N GLY A 393 7.57 20.68 12.04
CA GLY A 393 7.53 19.28 11.56
C GLY A 393 6.33 18.46 12.02
N VAL A 394 5.45 19.00 12.89
CA VAL A 394 4.23 18.32 13.34
C VAL A 394 2.99 19.20 13.12
N PRO A 395 2.60 19.45 11.86
CA PRO A 395 1.50 20.37 11.55
C PRO A 395 0.14 19.81 12.02
N VAL A 396 -0.69 20.67 12.59
CA VAL A 396 -2.11 20.40 12.88
C VAL A 396 -2.94 21.49 12.22
N ALA A 397 -3.99 21.10 11.50
CA ALA A 397 -4.94 22.03 10.92
C ALA A 397 -5.97 22.43 11.99
N THR A 398 -5.68 23.52 12.72
CA THR A 398 -6.52 23.96 13.85
C THR A 398 -7.71 24.78 13.37
N VAL A 399 -8.93 24.39 13.77
CA VAL A 399 -10.15 25.18 13.55
C VAL A 399 -10.45 26.08 14.76
N ALA A 400 -11.46 26.95 14.64
CA ALA A 400 -11.90 27.80 15.74
C ALA A 400 -12.42 26.98 16.95
N ILE A 401 -12.41 27.60 18.12
CA ILE A 401 -12.91 27.01 19.37
C ILE A 401 -14.35 26.52 19.18
N ASN A 402 -14.62 25.29 19.62
CA ASN A 402 -15.88 24.56 19.48
C ASN A 402 -16.37 24.34 18.05
N ASN A 403 -15.55 24.58 17.02
CA ASN A 403 -16.00 24.54 15.63
C ASN A 403 -15.77 23.18 14.97
N ALA A 404 -16.37 22.13 15.54
CA ALA A 404 -16.29 20.78 14.97
C ALA A 404 -16.97 20.69 13.58
N THR A 405 -17.97 21.53 13.30
CA THR A 405 -18.58 21.67 11.97
C THR A 405 -17.51 21.96 10.91
N ASN A 406 -16.67 22.98 11.12
CA ASN A 406 -15.61 23.30 10.18
C ASN A 406 -14.53 22.21 10.11
N ALA A 407 -14.32 21.45 11.19
CA ALA A 407 -13.43 20.31 11.13
C ALA A 407 -13.96 19.20 10.21
N GLY A 408 -15.26 18.91 10.27
CA GLY A 408 -15.93 18.00 9.35
C GLY A 408 -15.84 18.48 7.90
N LEU A 409 -16.15 19.76 7.65
CA LEU A 409 -16.06 20.35 6.30
C LEU A 409 -14.63 20.36 5.76
N LEU A 410 -13.64 20.65 6.60
CA LEU A 410 -12.24 20.61 6.22
C LEU A 410 -11.79 19.18 5.90
N ALA A 411 -12.24 18.18 6.65
CA ALA A 411 -11.99 16.78 6.33
C ALA A 411 -12.59 16.41 4.96
N VAL A 412 -13.83 16.81 4.67
CA VAL A 412 -14.45 16.61 3.35
C VAL A 412 -13.62 17.26 2.25
N ARG A 413 -13.14 18.50 2.44
CA ARG A 413 -12.29 19.19 1.45
C ARG A 413 -10.96 18.47 1.22
N LEU A 414 -10.31 17.97 2.29
CA LEU A 414 -9.08 17.19 2.17
C LEU A 414 -9.30 15.90 1.38
N LEU A 415 -10.41 15.20 1.64
CA LEU A 415 -10.80 14.00 0.88
C LEU A 415 -11.16 14.34 -0.58
N GLY A 416 -11.82 15.47 -0.80
CA GLY A 416 -12.26 15.96 -2.11
C GLY A 416 -11.12 16.31 -3.06
N ILE A 417 -9.87 16.42 -2.60
CA ILE A 417 -8.69 16.60 -3.47
C ILE A 417 -8.57 15.44 -4.48
N SER A 418 -8.93 14.22 -4.07
CA SER A 418 -8.87 13.02 -4.91
C SER A 418 -10.24 12.35 -5.13
N ASP A 419 -11.32 13.00 -4.71
CA ASP A 419 -12.69 12.47 -4.75
C ASP A 419 -13.63 13.51 -5.35
N ILE A 420 -13.89 13.37 -6.66
CA ILE A 420 -14.63 14.38 -7.43
C ILE A 420 -16.10 14.47 -7.02
N ASP A 421 -16.69 13.38 -6.52
CA ASP A 421 -18.07 13.38 -6.02
C ASP A 421 -18.16 14.21 -4.73
N LEU A 422 -17.21 14.03 -3.80
CA LEU A 422 -17.12 14.87 -2.61
C LEU A 422 -16.85 16.34 -2.95
N GLN A 423 -16.04 16.63 -3.97
CA GLN A 423 -15.81 18.00 -4.43
C GLN A 423 -17.11 18.63 -4.96
N ALA A 424 -17.88 17.89 -5.76
CA ALA A 424 -19.17 18.36 -6.29
C ALA A 424 -20.19 18.59 -5.16
N ARG A 425 -20.31 17.66 -4.20
CA ARG A 425 -21.16 17.85 -3.01
C ARG A 425 -20.74 19.06 -2.19
N MET A 426 -19.44 19.33 -2.08
CA MET A 426 -18.94 20.50 -1.33
C MET A 426 -19.28 21.80 -2.07
N ALA A 427 -19.21 21.80 -3.41
CA ALA A 427 -19.67 22.95 -4.20
C ALA A 427 -21.18 23.18 -4.02
N GLN A 428 -21.99 22.12 -4.04
CA GLN A 428 -23.43 22.20 -3.78
C GLN A 428 -23.72 22.75 -2.38
N TYR A 429 -23.03 22.23 -1.36
CA TYR A 429 -23.16 22.73 0.02
C TYR A 429 -22.88 24.24 0.12
N GLN A 430 -21.90 24.77 -0.63
CA GLN A 430 -21.60 26.20 -0.65
C GLN A 430 -22.72 27.02 -1.29
N GLU A 431 -23.33 26.50 -2.36
CA GLU A 431 -24.48 27.13 -3.01
C GLU A 431 -25.71 27.11 -2.10
N ASP A 432 -26.00 25.98 -1.47
CA ASP A 432 -27.12 25.85 -0.52
C ASP A 432 -26.98 26.85 0.64
N ARG A 433 -25.76 27.03 1.18
CA ARG A 433 -25.49 28.04 2.22
C ARG A 433 -25.65 29.47 1.71
N ARG A 434 -25.30 29.75 0.44
CA ARG A 434 -25.53 31.05 -0.18
C ARG A 434 -27.02 31.34 -0.27
N ASP A 435 -27.79 30.38 -0.77
CA ASP A 435 -29.23 30.52 -0.96
C ASP A 435 -29.96 30.65 0.39
N GLU A 436 -29.52 29.94 1.43
CA GLU A 436 -30.02 30.15 2.80
C GLU A 436 -29.79 31.56 3.33
N VAL A 437 -28.64 32.17 3.04
CA VAL A 437 -28.38 33.56 3.43
C VAL A 437 -29.29 34.51 2.68
N LEU A 438 -29.48 34.33 1.37
CA LEU A 438 -30.39 35.14 0.57
C LEU A 438 -31.84 35.05 1.06
N VAL A 439 -32.30 33.85 1.45
CA VAL A 439 -33.64 33.66 2.04
C VAL A 439 -33.76 34.35 3.40
N LYS A 440 -32.71 34.32 4.23
CA LYS A 440 -32.71 35.02 5.52
C LYS A 440 -32.72 36.54 5.35
N ASP A 441 -31.97 37.04 4.38
CA ASP A 441 -31.90 38.47 4.04
C ASP A 441 -33.26 38.97 3.51
N ASP A 442 -33.88 38.24 2.58
CA ASP A 442 -35.23 38.56 2.07
C ASP A 442 -36.29 38.56 3.19
N LYS A 443 -36.21 37.62 4.15
CA LYS A 443 -37.08 37.62 5.34
C LYS A 443 -36.83 38.84 6.23
N LEU A 444 -35.56 39.19 6.44
CA LEU A 444 -35.18 40.34 7.25
C LEU A 444 -35.63 41.65 6.61
N GLU A 445 -35.53 41.77 5.28
CA GLU A 445 -36.01 42.93 4.52
C GLU A 445 -37.54 43.06 4.56
N LYS A 446 -38.26 41.93 4.40
CA LYS A 446 -39.73 41.91 4.37
C LYS A 446 -40.39 42.14 5.73
N HIS A 447 -39.82 41.57 6.80
CA HIS A 447 -40.43 41.59 8.13
C HIS A 447 -39.77 42.60 9.08
N GLY A 448 -38.62 43.17 8.71
CA GLY A 448 -37.85 44.01 9.60
C GLY A 448 -37.12 43.22 10.69
N TRP A 449 -36.12 43.85 11.32
CA TRP A 449 -35.25 43.19 12.29
C TRP A 449 -35.97 42.87 13.62
N GLU A 450 -37.01 43.63 13.99
CA GLU A 450 -37.76 43.44 15.23
C GLU A 450 -38.58 42.14 15.19
N ASP A 451 -39.30 41.88 14.10
CA ASP A 451 -40.08 40.65 13.94
C ASP A 451 -39.17 39.43 13.72
N TYR A 452 -38.05 39.60 13.00
CA TYR A 452 -37.09 38.53 12.73
C TYR A 452 -36.41 37.98 14.00
N LEU A 453 -36.17 38.81 15.02
CA LEU A 453 -35.58 38.37 16.29
C LEU A 453 -36.60 37.65 17.21
N ASN A 454 -37.90 37.84 16.97
CA ASN A 454 -38.98 37.28 17.78
C ASN A 454 -39.59 36.00 17.16
N SER A 455 -39.19 35.65 15.93
CA SER A 455 -39.53 34.40 15.22
C SER A 455 -38.44 33.33 15.36
#